data_AF-N9T3D0-F1
#
_entry.id   AF-N9T3D0-F1
#
_cell.length_a   1.000
_cell.length_b   1.000
_cell.length_c   1.000
_cell.angle_alpha   90.00
_cell.angle_beta   90.00
_cell.angle_gamma   90.00
#
_symmetry.space_group_name_H-M   'P 1'
#
loop_
_entity.id
_entity.type
_entity.pdbx_description
1 polymer ?
#
loop_
_entity_poly.entity_id
_entity_poly.type
_entity_poly.pdbx_seq_one_letter_code
_entity_poly.pdbx_strand_id
1 'polypeptide(L)'
;MTIPQIKTPGNYLEVNINTVRLGLPPNDHRVLFITTDPNATEDMPVNLYDKAQADTHYGENSQAGRMITAAIKTNRFVDVQGYSLNQSVPPQLITTESGQGLNTEDDENLNTEG
;
A
#
# COMPACT_ATOMS: atom_id res chain seq x y z
N MET A 1 -37.49 -0.44 -2.40
CA MET A 1 -37.81 0.85 -3.04
C MET A 1 -37.99 0.61 -4.52
N THR A 2 -39.19 0.86 -5.04
CA THR A 2 -39.55 0.68 -6.46
C THR A 2 -39.28 1.98 -7.22
N ILE A 3 -38.58 1.89 -8.35
CA ILE A 3 -38.28 3.03 -9.22
C ILE A 3 -39.56 3.39 -10.01
N PRO A 4 -40.03 4.65 -10.00
CA PRO A 4 -41.21 5.02 -10.77
C PRO A 4 -40.89 5.01 -12.27
N GLN A 5 -41.67 4.27 -13.06
CA GLN A 5 -41.56 4.30 -14.52
C GLN A 5 -42.25 5.55 -15.08
N ILE A 6 -41.51 6.63 -15.29
CA ILE A 6 -41.97 7.76 -16.10
C ILE A 6 -41.87 7.33 -17.58
N LYS A 7 -42.99 6.84 -18.13
CA LYS A 7 -43.13 6.50 -19.56
C LYS A 7 -43.61 7.72 -20.33
N THR A 8 -42.69 8.56 -20.77
CA THR A 8 -42.95 9.53 -21.83
C THR A 8 -42.94 8.78 -23.17
N PRO A 9 -43.83 9.05 -24.12
CA PRO A 9 -43.76 8.38 -25.42
C PRO A 9 -42.44 8.70 -26.12
N GLY A 10 -41.63 7.68 -26.40
CA GLY A 10 -40.32 7.81 -27.06
C GLY A 10 -39.58 6.48 -27.10
N ASN A 11 -38.69 6.29 -28.08
CA ASN A 11 -37.82 5.12 -28.12
C ASN A 11 -36.73 5.28 -27.05
N TYR A 12 -36.82 4.48 -26.00
CA TYR A 12 -35.79 4.41 -24.96
C TYR A 12 -34.68 3.44 -25.41
N LEU A 13 -33.47 3.97 -25.61
CA LEU A 13 -32.27 3.14 -25.73
C LEU A 13 -31.70 2.95 -24.32
N GLU A 14 -31.98 1.81 -23.71
CA GLU A 14 -31.29 1.39 -22.49
C GLU A 14 -29.94 0.79 -22.90
N VAL A 15 -28.87 1.56 -22.68
CA VAL A 15 -27.51 1.02 -22.78
C VAL A 15 -27.15 0.37 -21.45
N ASN A 16 -26.93 -0.94 -21.47
CA ASN A 16 -26.44 -1.66 -20.31
C ASN A 16 -24.97 -1.28 -20.06
N ILE A 17 -24.72 -0.35 -19.13
CA ILE A 17 -23.37 0.05 -18.71
C ILE A 17 -22.63 -1.07 -17.94
N ASN A 18 -23.34 -2.14 -17.55
CA ASN A 18 -22.77 -3.33 -16.95
C ASN A 18 -22.40 -4.40 -17.99
N THR A 19 -22.62 -4.15 -19.29
CA THR A 19 -21.99 -4.98 -20.32
C THR A 19 -20.49 -4.81 -20.15
N VAL A 20 -19.91 -5.84 -19.55
CA VAL A 20 -18.49 -6.01 -19.24
C VAL A 20 -17.65 -5.45 -20.40
N ARG A 21 -16.54 -4.77 -20.09
CA ARG A 21 -15.44 -4.54 -21.03
C ARG A 21 -14.91 -5.91 -21.51
N LEU A 22 -15.66 -6.60 -22.36
CA LEU A 22 -15.25 -7.80 -23.08
C LEU A 22 -14.30 -7.33 -24.17
N GLY A 23 -13.01 -7.26 -23.84
CA GLY A 23 -11.98 -6.89 -24.80
C GLY A 23 -10.74 -6.24 -24.21
N LEU A 24 -10.74 -5.82 -22.93
CA LEU A 24 -9.48 -5.51 -22.26
C LEU A 24 -8.87 -6.82 -21.76
N PRO A 25 -7.64 -7.17 -22.16
CA PRO A 25 -6.92 -8.26 -21.52
C PRO A 25 -6.93 -8.07 -20.00
N PRO A 26 -7.23 -9.12 -19.22
CA PRO A 26 -7.04 -9.06 -17.78
C PRO A 26 -5.58 -8.70 -17.52
N ASN A 27 -5.36 -7.68 -16.67
CA ASN A 27 -4.00 -7.32 -16.31
C ASN A 27 -3.59 -8.15 -15.09
N ASP A 28 -2.97 -9.30 -15.36
CA ASP A 28 -2.48 -10.22 -14.32
C ASP A 28 -1.09 -9.83 -13.81
N HIS A 29 -0.55 -8.69 -14.25
CA HIS A 29 0.77 -8.23 -13.84
C HIS A 29 0.74 -7.72 -12.39
N ARG A 30 1.44 -8.46 -11.53
CA ARG A 30 1.74 -8.08 -10.16
C ARG A 30 3.18 -7.63 -10.05
N VAL A 31 3.39 -6.49 -9.42
CA VAL A 31 4.71 -5.87 -9.28
C VAL A 31 4.99 -5.63 -7.81
N LEU A 32 6.17 -6.03 -7.34
CA LEU A 32 6.68 -5.70 -6.02
C LEU A 32 7.75 -4.62 -6.14
N PHE A 33 7.53 -3.48 -5.50
CA PHE A 33 8.54 -2.44 -5.33
C PHE A 33 9.34 -2.74 -4.08
N ILE A 34 10.65 -2.84 -4.26
CA ILE A 34 11.60 -2.91 -3.15
C ILE A 34 12.29 -1.55 -3.08
N THR A 35 12.08 -0.84 -1.99
CA THR A 35 12.64 0.50 -1.76
C THR A 35 13.53 0.53 -0.53
N THR A 36 14.21 1.65 -0.32
CA THR A 36 15.01 1.93 0.87
C THR A 36 14.39 3.09 1.65
N ASP A 37 13.06 3.23 1.57
CA ASP A 37 12.34 4.33 2.21
C ASP A 37 12.39 4.17 3.74
N PRO A 38 12.93 5.15 4.47
CA PRO A 38 13.26 5.00 5.89
C PRO A 38 12.04 5.02 6.81
N ASN A 39 10.90 5.52 6.33
CA ASN A 39 9.68 5.68 7.13
C ASN A 39 8.65 4.60 6.82
N ALA A 40 9.11 3.41 6.40
CA ALA A 40 8.22 2.30 6.14
C ALA A 40 7.62 1.77 7.46
N THR A 41 6.30 1.79 7.57
CA THR A 41 5.59 1.40 8.81
C THR A 41 5.25 -0.09 8.90
N GLU A 42 5.32 -0.81 7.79
CA GLU A 42 4.76 -2.16 7.66
C GLU A 42 5.86 -3.19 7.45
N ASP A 43 5.83 -4.28 8.24
CA ASP A 43 6.76 -5.40 8.16
C ASP A 43 6.50 -6.36 6.98
N MET A 44 5.34 -6.23 6.33
CA MET A 44 4.94 -7.05 5.19
C MET A 44 4.66 -6.19 3.96
N PRO A 45 4.75 -6.77 2.74
CA PRO A 45 4.38 -6.04 1.53
C PRO A 45 2.95 -5.53 1.57
N VAL A 46 2.75 -4.26 1.21
CA VAL A 46 1.44 -3.59 1.25
C VAL A 46 1.00 -3.20 -0.14
N ASN A 47 -0.29 -3.42 -0.43
CA ASN A 47 -0.87 -3.01 -1.71
C ASN A 47 -0.90 -1.49 -1.83
N LEU A 48 -0.40 -0.96 -2.95
CA LEU A 48 -0.35 0.47 -3.25
C LEU A 48 -1.22 0.81 -4.46
N TYR A 49 -2.18 1.71 -4.25
CA TYR A 49 -3.14 2.13 -5.28
C TYR A 49 -2.89 3.53 -5.82
N ASP A 50 -2.24 4.40 -5.05
CA ASP A 50 -1.93 5.76 -5.43
C ASP A 50 -0.74 6.34 -4.65
N LYS A 51 -0.33 7.56 -5.02
CA LYS A 51 0.76 8.28 -4.36
C LYS A 51 0.44 8.63 -2.91
N ALA A 52 -0.79 9.01 -2.59
CA ALA A 52 -1.15 9.46 -1.24
C ALA A 52 -1.06 8.31 -0.24
N GLN A 53 -1.52 7.13 -0.64
CA GLN A 53 -1.38 5.91 0.14
C GLN A 53 0.10 5.52 0.32
N ALA A 54 0.90 5.59 -0.74
CA ALA A 54 2.33 5.32 -0.64
C ALA A 54 3.06 6.33 0.27
N ASP A 55 2.72 7.62 0.19
CA ASP A 55 3.28 8.65 1.05
C ASP A 55 2.89 8.43 2.53
N THR A 56 1.74 7.79 2.80
CA THR A 56 1.30 7.43 4.16
C THR A 56 2.13 6.28 4.72
N HIS A 57 2.44 5.26 3.92
CA HIS A 57 3.17 4.07 4.37
C HIS A 57 4.69 4.22 4.36
N TYR A 58 5.24 5.06 3.48
CA TYR A 58 6.70 5.17 3.25
C TYR A 58 7.25 6.58 3.50
N GLY A 59 6.39 7.55 3.85
CA GLY A 59 6.73 8.95 4.04
C GLY A 59 6.54 9.82 2.79
N GLU A 60 6.43 11.13 3.00
CA GLU A 60 6.16 12.10 1.94
C GLU A 60 7.27 12.09 0.86
N ASN A 61 6.87 12.02 -0.41
CA ASN A 61 7.77 11.97 -1.56
C ASN A 61 8.73 10.77 -1.54
N SER A 62 8.29 9.65 -0.95
CA SER A 62 8.99 8.36 -0.96
C SER A 62 9.31 7.85 -2.36
N GLN A 63 10.31 6.97 -2.44
CA GLN A 63 10.60 6.23 -3.67
C GLN A 63 9.39 5.40 -4.09
N ALA A 64 8.71 4.74 -3.15
CA ALA A 64 7.47 4.02 -3.39
C ALA A 64 6.39 4.92 -4.05
N GLY A 65 6.19 6.14 -3.53
CA GLY A 65 5.25 7.12 -4.07
C GLY A 65 5.58 7.58 -5.50
N ARG A 66 6.86 7.73 -5.83
CA ARG A 66 7.31 8.06 -7.19
C ARG A 66 7.13 6.88 -8.15
N MET A 67 7.43 5.67 -7.70
CA MET A 67 7.31 4.45 -8.50
C MET A 67 5.85 4.13 -8.83
N ILE A 68 4.92 4.22 -7.87
CA ILE A 68 3.49 3.97 -8.12
C ILE A 68 2.90 5.02 -9.07
N THR A 69 3.32 6.28 -8.94
CA THR A 69 2.90 7.35 -9.87
C THR A 69 3.32 7.03 -11.30
N ALA A 70 4.54 6.53 -11.51
CA ALA A 70 5.02 6.13 -12.84
C ALA A 70 4.32 4.86 -13.36
N ALA A 71 4.07 3.89 -12.49
CA ALA A 71 3.40 2.64 -12.83
C ALA A 71 1.96 2.88 -13.29
N ILE A 72 1.17 3.66 -12.53
CA ILE A 72 -0.22 3.99 -12.87
C ILE A 72 -0.30 4.79 -14.17
N LYS A 73 0.64 5.71 -14.41
CA LYS A 73 0.73 6.46 -15.68
C LYS A 73 0.97 5.55 -16.88
N THR A 74 1.68 4.45 -16.69
CA THR A 74 2.02 3.50 -17.75
C THR A 74 0.90 2.47 -17.96
N ASN A 75 0.36 1.94 -16.85
CA ASN A 75 -0.74 0.98 -16.85
C ASN A 75 -1.63 1.23 -15.63
N ARG A 76 -2.84 1.71 -15.86
CA ARG A 76 -3.81 2.04 -14.80
C ARG A 76 -4.29 0.82 -14.00
N PHE A 77 -4.14 -0.39 -14.54
CA PHE A 77 -4.65 -1.61 -13.93
C PHE A 77 -3.57 -2.45 -13.26
N VAL A 78 -2.35 -1.90 -13.09
CA VAL A 78 -1.24 -2.63 -12.48
C VAL A 78 -1.54 -2.91 -11.01
N ASP A 79 -1.29 -4.15 -10.58
CA ASP A 79 -1.36 -4.54 -9.16
C ASP A 79 0.04 -4.38 -8.56
N VAL A 80 0.16 -3.50 -7.57
CA VAL A 80 1.45 -3.10 -7.01
C VAL A 80 1.45 -3.34 -5.51
N GLN A 81 2.52 -3.96 -5.05
CA GLN A 81 2.88 -4.04 -3.64
C GLN A 81 4.18 -3.30 -3.39
N GLY A 82 4.30 -2.65 -2.24
CA GLY A 82 5.54 -2.03 -1.79
C GLY A 82 6.15 -2.80 -0.63
N TYR A 83 7.47 -2.80 -0.53
CA TYR A 83 8.24 -3.28 0.61
C TYR A 83 9.50 -2.43 0.75
N SER A 84 9.85 -2.03 1.98
CA SER A 84 11.09 -1.27 2.24
C SER A 84 12.12 -2.15 2.93
N LEU A 85 13.38 -1.98 2.54
CA LEU A 85 14.55 -2.59 3.18
C LEU A 85 14.98 -1.86 4.46
N ASN A 86 14.60 -0.58 4.59
CA ASN A 86 14.90 0.24 5.76
C ASN A 86 13.64 0.36 6.63
N GLN A 87 13.03 -0.78 6.98
CA GLN A 87 11.95 -0.80 7.97
C GLN A 87 12.47 -0.25 9.29
N SER A 88 11.63 0.54 9.98
CA SER A 88 11.92 0.90 11.37
C SER A 88 11.98 -0.40 12.16
N VAL A 89 13.18 -0.76 12.62
CA VAL A 89 13.36 -1.96 13.42
C VAL A 89 12.84 -1.61 14.80
N PRO A 90 11.83 -2.33 15.35
CA PRO A 90 11.36 -2.04 16.69
C PRO A 90 12.55 -2.18 17.67
N PRO A 91 12.73 -1.24 18.61
CA PRO A 91 13.81 -1.31 19.60
C PRO A 91 13.77 -2.67 20.31
N GLN A 92 14.87 -3.41 20.25
CA GLN A 92 15.01 -4.71 20.90
C GLN A 92 15.70 -4.54 22.25
N LEU A 93 15.21 -5.25 23.26
CA LEU A 93 15.86 -5.29 24.57
C LEU A 93 17.24 -5.92 24.45
N ILE A 94 18.27 -5.24 24.94
CA ILE A 94 19.61 -5.82 25.03
C ILE A 94 19.58 -6.83 26.18
N THR A 95 19.88 -8.09 25.88
CA THR A 95 19.83 -9.18 26.87
C THR A 95 21.22 -9.76 27.12
N THR A 96 21.42 -10.25 28.34
CA THR A 96 22.58 -11.07 28.71
C THR A 96 22.45 -12.46 28.11
N GLU A 97 23.54 -13.24 28.11
CA GLU A 97 23.54 -14.66 27.70
C GLU A 97 22.55 -15.56 28.48
N SER A 98 22.10 -15.11 29.65
CA SER A 98 21.08 -15.77 30.46
C SER A 98 19.63 -15.33 30.14
N GLY A 99 19.46 -14.42 29.17
CA GLY A 99 18.17 -13.90 28.73
C GLY A 99 17.57 -12.79 29.61
N GLN A 100 18.32 -12.28 30.59
CA GLN A 100 17.89 -11.12 31.40
C GLN A 100 18.16 -9.81 30.65
N GLY A 101 17.22 -8.86 30.71
CA GLY A 101 17.39 -7.50 30.18
C GLY A 101 18.48 -6.74 30.91
N LEU A 102 19.27 -5.97 30.16
CA LEU A 102 20.21 -5.00 30.72
C LEU A 102 19.46 -3.70 31.05
N ASN A 103 19.69 -3.19 32.26
CA ASN A 103 19.07 -1.95 32.73
C ASN A 103 20.12 -0.83 32.88
N THR A 104 19.66 0.42 32.83
CA THR A 104 20.42 1.60 33.26
C THR A 104 20.49 1.65 34.80
N GLU A 105 21.27 2.60 35.32
CA GLU A 105 21.34 2.85 36.77
C GLU A 105 20.02 3.33 37.39
N ASP A 106 19.09 3.79 36.56
CA ASP A 106 17.74 4.21 36.93
C ASP A 106 16.70 3.08 36.76
N ASP A 107 17.14 1.82 36.59
CA ASP A 107 16.30 0.64 36.33
C ASP A 107 15.46 0.71 35.03
N GLU A 108 15.86 1.53 34.06
CA GLU A 108 15.24 1.54 32.73
C GLU A 108 15.89 0.52 31.79
N ASN A 109 15.09 -0.15 30.96
CA ASN A 109 15.58 -1.13 29.99
C ASN A 109 16.45 -0.47 28.89
N LEU A 110 17.65 -1.02 28.67
CA LEU A 110 18.49 -0.65 27.53
C LEU A 110 17.98 -1.34 26.26
N ASN A 111 17.60 -0.53 25.27
CA ASN A 111 17.13 -1.00 23.98
C ASN A 111 18.08 -0.59 22.85
N THR A 112 18.10 -1.36 21.76
CA THR A 112 18.77 -0.95 20.53
C THR A 112 18.08 0.28 19.93
N GLU A 113 18.83 1.17 19.30
CA GLU A 113 18.24 2.23 18.48
C GLU A 113 17.53 1.60 17.28
N GLY A 114 16.27 2.01 17.05
CA GLY A 114 15.43 1.62 15.92
C GLY A 114 15.30 2.72 14.90
#